data_AF-A0A1F5PLR1-F1
#
_entry.id   AF-A0A1F5PLR1-F1
#
_cell.length_a   1.000
_cell.length_b   1.000
_cell.length_c   1.000
_cell.angle_alpha   90.00
_cell.angle_beta   90.00
_cell.angle_gamma   90.00
#
_symmetry.space_group_name_H-M   'P 1'
#
loop_
_entity.id
_entity.type
_entity.pdbx_description
1 polymer ?
#
loop_
_entity_poly.entity_id
_entity_poly.type
_entity_poly.pdbx_seq_one_letter_code
_entity_poly.pdbx_strand_id
1 'polypeptide(L)'
;MIRVVIDTNALINAADDDFSFPHRILDEVLAGSIEAYANSATLRENRMIVSGMIRDPGYLDKLQKYFERVRTVESSQRLSVVEDPEDNKILESAIAASAQFLITSDQHLLKLNPYESIAIVTPAEFWNRLEDEEGRGWQNWIKQFISSV
;
A
#
# COMPACT_ATOMS: atom_id res chain seq x y z
N MET A 1 -11.60 9.06 -4.18
CA MET A 1 -10.87 8.69 -2.95
C MET A 1 -9.51 8.16 -3.36
N ILE A 2 -8.51 8.25 -2.46
CA ILE A 2 -7.16 7.77 -2.75
C ILE A 2 -7.17 6.24 -2.70
N ARG A 3 -6.74 5.58 -3.79
CA ARG A 3 -6.62 4.12 -3.85
C ARG A 3 -5.17 3.70 -3.70
N VAL A 4 -4.92 2.78 -2.78
CA VAL A 4 -3.56 2.32 -2.47
C VAL A 4 -3.48 0.80 -2.41
N VAL A 5 -2.30 0.28 -2.71
CA VAL A 5 -1.85 -1.05 -2.27
C VAL A 5 -0.73 -0.84 -1.27
N ILE A 6 -0.83 -1.53 -0.12
CA ILE A 6 0.16 -1.45 0.94
C ILE A 6 0.92 -2.77 0.97
N ASP A 7 2.24 -2.68 0.82
CA ASP A 7 3.14 -3.82 0.96
C ASP A 7 3.04 -4.43 2.37
N THR A 8 3.09 -5.75 2.44
CA THR A 8 3.09 -6.54 3.67
C THR A 8 4.20 -6.12 4.62
N ASN A 9 5.38 -5.79 4.09
CA ASN A 9 6.49 -5.32 4.92
C ASN A 9 6.16 -4.00 5.63
N ALA A 10 5.36 -3.12 5.02
CA ALA A 10 4.90 -1.91 5.69
C ALA A 10 3.94 -2.24 6.85
N LEU A 11 3.10 -3.28 6.72
CA LEU A 11 2.22 -3.75 7.81
C LEU A 11 3.01 -4.30 9.00
N ILE A 12 4.13 -4.98 8.74
CA ILE A 12 4.99 -5.54 9.79
C ILE A 12 5.78 -4.43 10.47
N ASN A 13 6.43 -3.57 9.68
CA ASN A 13 7.27 -2.48 10.19
C ASN A 13 6.46 -1.42 10.97
N ALA A 14 5.16 -1.28 10.69
CA ALA A 14 4.24 -0.46 11.50
C ALA A 14 4.13 -0.91 12.96
N ALA A 15 4.51 -2.15 13.29
CA ALA A 15 4.44 -2.69 14.64
C ALA A 15 5.53 -2.18 15.57
N ASP A 16 6.65 -1.71 15.01
CA ASP A 16 7.83 -1.32 15.80
C ASP A 16 7.70 0.07 16.43
N ASP A 17 6.87 0.95 15.84
CA ASP A 17 6.63 2.30 16.32
C ASP A 17 5.23 2.79 15.92
N ASP A 18 4.40 3.13 16.91
CA ASP A 18 3.04 3.66 16.72
C ASP A 18 3.03 5.02 16.00
N PHE A 19 4.15 5.75 16.02
CA PHE A 19 4.31 7.01 15.29
C PHE A 19 4.88 6.82 13.88
N SER A 20 5.22 5.59 13.50
CA SER A 20 5.75 5.28 12.18
C SER A 20 4.74 5.63 11.09
N PHE A 21 5.25 6.08 9.93
CA PHE A 21 4.39 6.41 8.79
C PHE A 21 3.46 5.25 8.38
N PRO A 22 3.92 3.98 8.34
CA PRO A 22 3.02 2.85 8.11
C PRO A 22 1.86 2.75 9.10
N HIS A 23 2.10 3.00 10.40
CA HIS A 23 1.05 2.94 11.42
C HIS A 23 -0.04 4.00 11.19
N ARG A 24 0.37 5.22 10.83
CA ARG A 24 -0.56 6.32 10.52
C ARG A 24 -1.32 6.10 9.22
N ILE A 25 -0.67 5.53 8.20
CA ILE A 25 -1.34 5.16 6.94
C ILE A 25 -2.47 4.14 7.22
N LEU A 26 -2.26 3.20 8.14
CA LEU A 26 -3.32 2.27 8.56
C LEU A 26 -4.51 3.00 9.22
N ASP A 27 -4.25 4.03 10.03
CA ASP A 27 -5.32 4.83 10.65
C ASP A 27 -6.19 5.53 9.60
N GLU A 28 -5.57 6.06 8.55
CA GLU A 28 -6.27 6.70 7.43
C GLU A 28 -7.14 5.69 6.64
N VAL A 29 -6.66 4.45 6.47
CA VAL A 29 -7.48 3.37 5.88
C VAL A 29 -8.68 3.05 6.79
N LEU A 30 -8.46 2.93 8.10
CA LEU A 30 -9.50 2.65 9.07
C LEU A 30 -10.54 3.78 9.16
N ALA A 31 -10.09 5.04 9.08
CA ALA A 31 -10.93 6.23 9.02
C ALA A 31 -11.70 6.35 7.68
N GLY A 32 -11.21 5.68 6.63
CA GLY A 32 -11.85 5.65 5.31
C GLY A 32 -11.49 6.84 4.41
N SER A 33 -10.48 7.63 4.77
CA SER A 33 -9.90 8.65 3.89
C SER A 33 -9.10 8.03 2.73
N ILE A 34 -8.57 6.82 2.96
CA ILE A 34 -7.84 6.00 1.99
C ILE A 34 -8.56 4.66 1.78
N GLU A 35 -8.60 4.20 0.53
CA GLU A 35 -9.10 2.86 0.18
C GLU A 35 -7.91 1.93 -0.12
N ALA A 36 -7.68 0.96 0.76
CA ALA A 36 -6.67 -0.08 0.56
C ALA A 36 -7.22 -1.26 -0.25
N TYR A 37 -6.40 -1.78 -1.15
CA TYR A 37 -6.73 -2.90 -2.02
C TYR A 37 -5.65 -3.99 -1.97
N ALA A 38 -6.07 -5.23 -2.17
CA ALA A 38 -5.18 -6.37 -2.39
C ALA A 38 -5.94 -7.47 -3.13
N ASN A 39 -5.25 -8.35 -3.85
CA ASN A 39 -5.88 -9.59 -4.30
C ASN A 39 -6.10 -10.59 -3.14
N SER A 40 -6.99 -11.56 -3.33
CA SER A 40 -7.34 -12.53 -2.30
C SER A 40 -6.17 -13.43 -1.85
N ALA A 41 -5.18 -13.66 -2.71
CA ALA A 41 -3.99 -14.43 -2.37
C ALA A 41 -3.05 -13.62 -1.45
N THR A 42 -2.72 -12.40 -1.85
CA THR A 42 -1.93 -11.44 -1.06
C THR A 42 -2.60 -11.18 0.29
N LEU A 43 -3.92 -10.92 0.33
CA LEU A 43 -4.60 -10.68 1.60
C LEU A 43 -4.53 -11.88 2.56
N ARG A 44 -4.64 -13.11 2.03
CA ARG A 44 -4.52 -14.34 2.82
C ARG A 44 -3.10 -14.52 3.36
N GLU A 45 -2.11 -14.30 2.53
CA GLU A 45 -0.70 -14.37 2.89
C GLU A 45 -0.33 -13.34 3.97
N ASN A 46 -0.76 -12.09 3.79
CA ASN A 46 -0.52 -11.03 4.76
C ASN A 46 -1.08 -11.40 6.14
N ARG A 47 -2.31 -11.94 6.19
CA ARG A 47 -2.91 -12.44 7.44
C ARG A 47 -2.07 -13.53 8.10
N MET A 48 -1.55 -14.48 7.33
CA MET A 48 -0.69 -15.55 7.86
C MET A 48 0.62 -15.00 8.42
N ILE A 49 1.31 -14.14 7.67
CA ILE A 49 2.59 -13.55 8.08
C ILE A 49 2.43 -12.75 9.37
N VAL A 50 1.47 -11.83 9.42
CA VAL A 50 1.31 -11.00 10.62
C VAL A 50 0.91 -11.82 11.84
N SER A 51 0.10 -12.88 11.68
CA SER A 51 -0.26 -13.78 12.79
C SER A 51 0.95 -14.56 13.35
N GLY A 52 1.97 -14.80 12.52
CA GLY A 52 3.20 -15.47 12.91
C GLY A 52 4.25 -14.54 13.53
N MET A 53 4.30 -13.28 13.08
CA MET A 53 5.35 -12.33 13.46
C MET A 53 4.93 -11.36 14.57
N ILE A 54 3.69 -10.86 14.56
CA ILE A 54 3.23 -9.84 15.49
C ILE A 54 2.74 -10.49 16.78
N ARG A 55 3.19 -9.94 17.92
CA ARG A 55 2.82 -10.43 19.25
C ARG A 55 2.01 -9.44 20.07
N ASP A 56 2.04 -8.16 19.73
CA ASP A 56 1.27 -7.13 20.42
C ASP A 56 -0.24 -7.33 20.14
N PRO A 57 -1.07 -7.58 21.17
CA PRO A 57 -2.49 -7.84 20.97
C PRO A 57 -3.28 -6.62 20.46
N GLY A 58 -2.88 -5.40 20.83
CA GLY A 58 -3.55 -4.18 20.39
C GLY A 58 -3.34 -3.94 18.89
N TYR A 59 -2.11 -4.14 18.43
CA TYR A 59 -1.75 -4.03 17.03
C TYR A 59 -2.35 -5.17 16.18
N LEU A 60 -2.47 -6.39 16.73
CA LEU A 60 -3.20 -7.47 16.07
C LEU A 60 -4.69 -7.14 15.84
N ASP A 61 -5.36 -6.55 16.84
CA ASP A 61 -6.76 -6.08 16.69
C ASP A 61 -6.86 -4.98 15.62
N LYS A 62 -5.91 -4.03 15.60
CA LYS A 62 -5.83 -3.01 14.56
C LYS A 62 -5.65 -3.62 13.16
N LEU A 63 -4.73 -4.57 13.01
CA LEU A 63 -4.52 -5.29 11.74
C LEU A 63 -5.74 -6.08 11.31
N GLN A 64 -6.47 -6.71 12.25
CA GLN A 64 -7.72 -7.39 11.94
C GLN A 64 -8.74 -6.43 11.33
N LYS A 65 -8.97 -5.28 11.97
CA LYS A 65 -9.86 -4.21 11.47
C LYS A 65 -9.39 -3.69 10.12
N TYR A 66 -8.07 -3.52 9.94
CA TYR A 66 -7.50 -3.11 8.66
C TYR A 66 -7.86 -4.11 7.57
N PHE A 67 -7.63 -5.41 7.79
CA PHE A 67 -7.94 -6.41 6.78
C PHE A 67 -9.43 -6.58 6.49
N GLU A 68 -10.32 -6.22 7.43
CA GLU A 68 -11.77 -6.14 7.20
C GLU A 68 -12.13 -4.93 6.31
N ARG A 69 -11.28 -3.90 6.29
CA ARG A 69 -11.44 -2.69 5.47
C ARG A 69 -10.84 -2.82 4.06
N VAL A 70 -9.83 -3.68 3.88
CA VAL A 70 -9.18 -3.92 2.59
C VAL A 70 -10.19 -4.46 1.59
N ARG A 71 -10.28 -3.80 0.43
CA ARG A 71 -11.12 -4.24 -0.69
C ARG A 71 -10.37 -5.26 -1.53
N THR A 72 -11.01 -6.39 -1.81
CA THR A 72 -10.44 -7.45 -2.64
C THR A 72 -10.60 -7.14 -4.13
N VAL A 73 -9.56 -7.40 -4.92
CA VAL A 73 -9.58 -7.36 -6.40
C VAL A 73 -9.14 -8.68 -7.00
N GLU A 74 -9.58 -8.97 -8.22
CA GLU A 74 -9.08 -10.12 -8.97
C GLU A 74 -7.94 -9.68 -9.89
N SER A 75 -6.75 -10.26 -9.71
CA SER A 75 -5.65 -10.09 -10.66
C SER A 75 -5.86 -11.01 -11.86
N SER A 76 -6.34 -10.45 -12.97
CA SER A 76 -6.52 -11.20 -14.23
C SER A 76 -5.23 -11.36 -15.03
N GLN A 77 -4.21 -10.57 -14.72
CA GLN A 77 -2.92 -10.56 -15.40
C GLN A 77 -1.86 -11.16 -14.50
N ARG A 78 -0.96 -11.97 -15.09
CA ARG A 78 0.25 -12.45 -14.44
C ARG A 78 1.44 -11.67 -14.96
N LEU A 79 2.15 -10.98 -14.08
CA LEU A 79 3.32 -10.19 -14.40
C LEU A 79 4.61 -11.00 -14.21
N SER A 80 5.62 -10.59 -14.98
CA SER A 80 7.00 -11.06 -14.86
C SER A 80 7.93 -9.86 -15.03
N VAL A 81 7.68 -8.82 -14.23
CA VAL A 81 8.35 -7.51 -14.29
C VAL A 81 9.60 -7.51 -13.41
N VAL A 82 9.49 -8.15 -12.24
CA VAL A 82 10.57 -8.30 -11.25
C VAL A 82 10.89 -9.77 -11.02
N GLU A 83 12.09 -10.06 -10.52
CA GLU A 83 12.55 -11.43 -10.30
C GLU A 83 11.78 -12.14 -9.18
N ASP A 84 11.37 -11.41 -8.13
CA ASP A 84 10.56 -11.95 -7.04
C ASP A 84 9.08 -12.10 -7.49
N PRO A 85 8.53 -13.33 -7.49
CA PRO A 85 7.12 -13.54 -7.78
C PRO A 85 6.16 -12.81 -6.83
N GLU A 86 6.55 -12.56 -5.57
CA GLU A 86 5.68 -11.85 -4.61
C GLU A 86 5.51 -10.38 -4.97
N ASP A 87 6.60 -9.72 -5.36
CA ASP A 87 6.58 -8.32 -5.80
C ASP A 87 5.69 -8.13 -7.05
N ASN A 88 5.69 -9.12 -7.95
CA ASN A 88 4.80 -9.11 -9.11
C ASN A 88 3.31 -9.16 -8.69
N LYS A 89 2.94 -9.97 -7.69
CA LYS A 89 1.54 -10.05 -7.21
C LYS A 89 1.04 -8.75 -6.60
N ILE A 90 1.94 -8.01 -5.96
CA ILE A 90 1.63 -6.70 -5.37
C ILE A 90 1.37 -5.67 -6.49
N LEU A 91 2.21 -5.66 -7.53
CA LEU A 91 1.98 -4.84 -8.73
C LEU A 91 0.68 -5.22 -9.46
N GLU A 92 0.41 -6.51 -9.63
CA GLU A 92 -0.85 -7.00 -10.22
C GLU A 92 -2.07 -6.51 -9.44
N SER A 93 -1.99 -6.51 -8.10
CA SER A 93 -3.05 -5.97 -7.24
C SER A 93 -3.22 -4.46 -7.46
N ALA A 94 -2.13 -3.72 -7.62
CA ALA A 94 -2.17 -2.28 -7.85
C ALA A 94 -2.82 -1.94 -9.19
N ILE A 95 -2.50 -2.69 -10.25
CA ILE A 95 -3.13 -2.54 -11.57
C ILE A 95 -4.61 -2.88 -11.50
N ALA A 96 -4.97 -4.04 -10.94
CA ALA A 96 -6.36 -4.50 -10.84
C ALA A 96 -7.24 -3.54 -10.02
N ALA A 97 -6.66 -2.89 -9.01
CA ALA A 97 -7.36 -1.88 -8.19
C ALA A 97 -7.48 -0.50 -8.87
N SER A 98 -6.76 -0.29 -9.98
CA SER A 98 -6.47 1.06 -10.50
C SER A 98 -5.94 1.95 -9.38
N ALA A 99 -4.97 1.42 -8.62
CA ALA A 99 -4.37 2.11 -7.50
C ALA A 99 -3.58 3.32 -8.01
N GLN A 100 -3.62 4.40 -7.24
CA GLN A 100 -2.81 5.58 -7.52
C GLN A 100 -1.42 5.44 -6.88
N PHE A 101 -1.34 4.69 -5.78
CA PHE A 101 -0.10 4.46 -5.05
C PHE A 101 0.10 2.99 -4.71
N LEU A 102 1.34 2.54 -4.86
CA LEU A 102 1.87 1.35 -4.22
C LEU A 102 2.86 1.82 -3.14
N ILE A 103 2.57 1.49 -1.88
CA ILE A 103 3.36 1.91 -0.72
C ILE A 103 4.26 0.75 -0.32
N THR A 104 5.58 0.89 -0.51
CA THR A 104 6.58 -0.16 -0.26
C THR A 104 7.92 0.44 0.15
N SER A 105 8.71 -0.32 0.90
CA SER A 105 10.12 0.01 1.19
C SER A 105 11.10 -0.80 0.33
N ASP A 106 10.60 -1.68 -0.55
CA ASP A 106 11.41 -2.54 -1.40
C ASP A 106 12.09 -1.74 -2.53
N GLN A 107 13.41 -1.86 -2.63
CA GLN A 107 14.21 -1.10 -3.59
C GLN A 107 14.04 -1.57 -5.03
N HIS A 108 13.68 -2.83 -5.27
CA HIS A 108 13.38 -3.34 -6.60
C HIS A 108 12.06 -2.77 -7.11
N LEU A 109 11.03 -2.75 -6.28
CA LEU A 109 9.74 -2.11 -6.61
C LEU A 109 9.88 -0.58 -6.77
N LEU A 110 10.60 0.10 -5.86
CA LEU A 110 10.79 1.55 -5.94
C LEU A 110 11.50 2.00 -7.23
N LYS A 111 12.41 1.17 -7.78
CA LYS A 111 13.07 1.45 -9.07
C LYS A 111 12.12 1.43 -10.27
N LEU A 112 10.97 0.76 -10.13
CA LEU A 112 9.93 0.78 -11.15
C LEU A 112 9.11 2.05 -11.11
N ASN A 113 9.34 2.99 -10.19
CA ASN A 113 8.53 4.20 -10.09
C ASN A 113 8.78 5.16 -11.28
N PRO A 114 7.74 5.52 -12.05
CA PRO A 114 6.38 4.99 -12.01
C PRO A 114 6.18 3.74 -12.85
N TYR A 115 5.24 2.92 -12.40
CA TYR A 115 4.78 1.77 -13.16
C TYR A 115 3.39 2.05 -13.70
N GLU A 116 3.30 2.30 -15.01
CA GLU A 116 2.08 2.79 -15.67
C GLU A 116 1.54 4.07 -14.99
N SER A 117 0.31 4.03 -14.46
CA SER A 117 -0.32 5.14 -13.73
C SER A 117 -0.15 5.05 -12.22
N ILE A 118 0.65 4.09 -11.73
CA ILE A 118 0.85 3.80 -10.31
C ILE A 118 2.15 4.46 -9.84
N ALA A 119 2.03 5.29 -8.82
CA ALA A 119 3.16 5.84 -8.09
C ALA A 119 3.69 4.83 -7.07
N ILE A 120 4.95 4.45 -7.18
CA ILE A 120 5.58 3.54 -6.22
C ILE A 120 6.42 4.38 -5.26
N VAL A 121 6.03 4.40 -4.00
CA VAL A 121 6.53 5.36 -3.01
C VAL A 121 6.78 4.69 -1.67
N THR A 122 7.72 5.24 -0.90
CA THR A 122 7.91 4.82 0.49
C THR A 122 6.76 5.30 1.38
N PRO A 123 6.53 4.67 2.55
CA PRO A 123 5.56 5.15 3.53
C PRO A 123 5.77 6.61 3.93
N ALA A 124 7.03 7.03 4.12
CA ALA A 124 7.39 8.40 4.47
C ALA A 124 7.01 9.39 3.37
N GLU A 125 7.35 9.10 2.12
CA GLU A 125 7.02 9.98 1.02
C GLU A 125 5.51 10.00 0.74
N PHE A 126 4.79 8.89 0.94
CA PHE A 126 3.34 8.87 0.85
C PHE A 126 2.72 9.77 1.93
N TRP A 127 3.15 9.62 3.18
CA TRP A 127 2.64 10.39 4.30
C TRP A 127 2.86 11.89 4.14
N ASN A 128 4.07 12.31 3.79
CA ASN A 128 4.38 13.73 3.56
C ASN A 128 3.50 14.35 2.47
N ARG A 129 3.14 13.56 1.44
CA ARG A 129 2.23 14.02 0.36
C ARG A 129 0.76 14.05 0.77
N LEU A 130 0.39 13.26 1.78
CA LEU A 130 -0.95 13.26 2.37
C LEU A 130 -1.14 14.47 3.29
N GLU A 131 -0.12 14.82 4.09
CA GLU A 131 -0.14 15.93 5.04
C GLU A 131 0.06 17.32 4.43
N ASP A 132 0.52 17.43 3.18
CA ASP A 132 0.81 18.71 2.54
C ASP A 132 -0.42 19.66 2.56
N GLU A 133 -0.20 20.86 3.11
CA GLU A 133 -1.15 21.74 3.87
C GLU A 133 -2.49 22.14 3.20
N GLU A 134 -2.74 21.76 1.95
CA GLU A 134 -4.00 22.05 1.25
C GLU A 134 -4.91 20.83 1.06
N GLY A 135 -4.49 19.62 1.45
CA GLY A 135 -5.21 18.38 1.12
C GLY A 135 -5.25 18.09 -0.39
N ARG A 136 -4.51 18.88 -1.19
CA ARG A 136 -4.40 18.82 -2.66
C ARG A 136 -3.01 18.39 -3.13
N GLY A 137 -2.04 18.19 -2.23
CA GLY A 137 -0.65 17.84 -2.57
C GLY A 137 -0.56 16.64 -3.50
N TRP A 138 -1.20 15.53 -3.11
CA TRP A 138 -1.27 14.33 -3.95
C TRP A 138 -2.05 14.54 -5.27
N GLN A 139 -3.08 15.40 -5.31
CA GLN A 139 -3.82 15.69 -6.56
C GLN A 139 -2.98 16.49 -7.55
N ASN A 140 -2.25 17.49 -7.08
CA ASN A 140 -1.35 18.30 -7.90
C ASN A 140 -0.18 17.46 -8.41
N TRP A 141 0.35 16.58 -7.56
CA TRP A 141 1.39 15.65 -7.92
C TRP A 141 0.90 14.69 -9.01
N ILE A 142 -0.23 13.99 -8.83
CA ILE A 142 -0.80 13.11 -9.87
C ILE A 142 -1.05 13.88 -11.17
N LYS A 143 -1.55 15.12 -11.12
CA LYS A 143 -1.73 15.94 -12.32
C LYS A 143 -0.42 16.24 -13.03
N GLN A 144 0.63 16.63 -12.29
CA GLN A 144 1.97 16.83 -12.86
C GLN A 144 2.54 15.53 -13.44
N PHE A 145 2.22 14.42 -12.80
CA PHE A 145 2.75 13.10 -13.10
C PHE A 145 2.08 12.44 -14.32
N ILE A 146 0.76 12.57 -14.47
CA ILE A 146 0.00 12.10 -15.64
C ILE A 146 0.20 13.03 -16.84
N SER A 147 0.40 14.34 -16.63
CA SER A 147 0.61 15.29 -17.73
C SER A 147 2.01 15.20 -18.37
N SER A 148 2.90 14.36 -17.83
CA SER A 148 4.27 14.16 -18.32
C SER A 148 4.50 12.80 -19.00
N VAL A 149 3.43 12.03 -19.22
CA VAL A 149 3.37 10.80 -20.05
C VAL A 149 2.55 11.06 -21.30
#